data_AF-A0A2K3J427-F1
#
_entry.id   AF-A0A2K3J427-F1
#
_cell.length_a   1.000
_cell.length_b   1.000
_cell.length_c   1.000
_cell.angle_alpha   90.00
_cell.angle_beta   90.00
_cell.angle_gamma   90.00
#
_symmetry.space_group_name_H-M   'P 1'
#
loop_
_entity.id
_entity.type
_entity.pdbx_description
1 polymer ?
#
loop_
_entity_poly.entity_id
_entity_poly.type
_entity_poly.pdbx_seq_one_letter_code
_entity_poly.pdbx_strand_id
1 'polypeptide(L)' 'MVRVGNKDKKVIELINEKTGDVKRVIRFRNSNAFNDFLNDFKAMRYPNYSWRYLDKVKKKENMN' A
#
# COMPACT_ATOMS: atom_id res chain seq x y z
N MET A 1 7.77 -20.89 20.55
CA MET A 1 7.75 -20.44 19.13
C MET A 1 7.14 -19.04 19.05
N VAL A 2 7.95 -17.99 19.04
CA VAL A 2 7.45 -16.62 18.81
C VAL A 2 7.11 -16.52 17.33
N ARG A 3 5.81 -16.51 17.00
CA ARG A 3 5.36 -16.24 15.63
C ARG A 3 5.82 -14.83 15.28
N VAL A 4 6.93 -14.73 14.53
CA VAL A 4 7.38 -13.49 13.89
C VAL A 4 6.36 -13.19 12.80
N GLY A 5 5.22 -12.64 13.21
CA GLY A 5 4.13 -12.28 12.31
C GLY A 5 4.71 -11.35 11.26
N ASN A 6 4.57 -11.73 10.00
CA ASN A 6 5.03 -10.98 8.84
C ASN A 6 4.23 -9.66 8.80
N LYS A 7 4.72 -8.64 9.53
CA LYS A 7 4.10 -7.32 9.74
C LYS A 7 4.28 -6.45 8.49
N ASP A 8 3.74 -6.86 7.35
CA ASP A 8 3.54 -5.92 6.26
C ASP A 8 2.43 -4.96 6.70
N LYS A 9 2.82 -3.80 7.25
CA LYS A 9 1.91 -2.84 7.87
C LYS A 9 1.21 -1.98 6.84
N LYS A 10 1.93 -1.63 5.77
CA LYS A 10 1.47 -0.69 4.75
C LYS A 10 1.66 -1.27 3.36
N VAL A 11 0.65 -1.13 2.52
CA VAL A 11 0.65 -1.65 1.14
C VAL A 11 0.17 -0.57 0.19
N ILE A 12 0.83 -0.44 -0.95
CA ILE A 12 0.37 0.37 -2.09
C ILE A 12 0.03 -0.58 -3.22
N GLU A 13 -1.17 -0.44 -3.78
CA GLU A 13 -1.61 -1.18 -4.96
C GLU A 13 -1.73 -0.21 -6.13
N LEU A 14 -1.02 -0.52 -7.22
CA LEU A 14 -1.14 0.16 -8.49
C LEU A 14 -2.20 -0.53 -9.34
N ILE A 15 -3.20 0.21 -9.78
CA ILE A 15 -4.38 -0.27 -10.47
C ILE A 15 -4.36 0.30 -11.88
N ASN A 16 -4.50 -0.55 -12.89
CA ASN A 16 -4.72 -0.07 -14.25
C ASN A 16 -6.16 0.46 -14.37
N GLU A 17 -6.33 1.73 -14.72
CA GLU A 17 -7.67 2.34 -14.76
C GLU A 17 -8.55 1.77 -15.88
N LYS A 18 -7.94 1.26 -16.96
CA LYS A 18 -8.69 0.69 -18.08
C LYS A 18 -9.26 -0.68 -17.78
N THR A 19 -8.56 -1.50 -17.00
CA THR A 19 -8.97 -2.89 -16.73
C THR A 19 -9.44 -3.12 -15.30
N GLY A 20 -9.13 -2.20 -14.38
CA GLY A 20 -9.38 -2.35 -12.95
C GLY A 20 -8.40 -3.31 -12.25
N ASP A 21 -7.43 -3.88 -12.98
CA ASP A 21 -6.52 -4.87 -12.42
C ASP A 21 -5.42 -4.23 -11.57
N VAL A 22 -5.08 -4.92 -10.48
CA VAL A 22 -3.90 -4.61 -9.69
C VAL A 22 -2.65 -5.08 -10.45
N LYS A 23 -1.91 -4.13 -11.03
CA LYS A 23 -0.66 -4.41 -11.77
C LYS A 23 0.53 -4.57 -10.85
N ARG A 24 0.53 -3.90 -9.70
CA ARG A 24 1.65 -3.97 -8.76
C ARG A 24 1.19 -3.82 -7.32
N VAL A 25 1.78 -4.60 -6.44
CA VAL A 25 1.56 -4.51 -4.99
C VAL A 25 2.91 -4.30 -4.32
N ILE A 26 3.06 -3.17 -3.64
CA ILE A 26 4.30 -2.78 -2.96
C ILE A 26 4.03 -2.82 -1.46
N ARG A 27 4.75 -3.67 -0.75
CA ARG A 27 4.53 -3.94 0.68
C ARG A 27 5.67 -3.38 1.50
N PHE A 28 5.32 -2.70 2.58
CA PHE A 28 6.25 -2.07 3.49
C PHE A 28 6.05 -2.59 4.90
N ARG A 29 7.15 -3.04 5.50
CA ARG A 29 7.21 -3.42 6.91
C ARG A 29 7.41 -2.20 7.83
N ASN A 30 8.06 -1.16 7.31
CA ASN A 30 8.39 0.07 8.03
C ASN A 30 7.59 1.27 7.48
N SER A 31 7.00 2.06 8.38
CA SER A 31 6.23 3.27 8.06
C SER A 31 7.08 4.38 7.46
N ASN A 32 8.37 4.49 7.82
CA ASN A 32 9.25 5.55 7.31
C ASN A 32 9.56 5.32 5.83
N ALA A 33 10.07 4.12 5.50
CA ALA A 33 10.33 3.72 4.11
C ALA A 33 9.08 3.81 3.21
N PHE A 34 7.90 3.58 3.77
CA PHE A 34 6.64 3.81 3.05
C PHE A 34 6.38 5.28 2.78
N ASN A 35 6.60 6.17 3.75
CA ASN A 35 6.31 7.59 3.60
C ASN A 35 7.25 8.23 2.56
N ASP A 36 8.54 7.90 2.62
CA ASP A 36 9.52 8.35 1.61
C ASP A 36 9.11 7.87 0.21
N PHE A 37 8.83 6.57 0.07
CA PHE A 37 8.37 6.02 -1.21
C PHE A 37 7.08 6.67 -1.69
N LEU A 38 6.10 6.89 -0.82
CA LEU A 38 4.81 7.48 -1.18
C LEU A 38 4.99 8.92 -1.68
N ASN A 39 5.92 9.67 -1.10
CA ASN A 39 6.20 11.04 -1.51
C ASN A 39 6.75 11.07 -2.94
N ASP A 40 7.78 10.27 -3.22
CA ASP A 40 8.36 10.14 -4.57
C ASP A 40 7.35 9.57 -5.57
N PHE A 41 6.57 8.58 -5.13
CA PHE A 41 5.56 7.93 -5.95
C PHE A 41 4.43 8.89 -6.33
N LYS A 42 4.00 9.79 -5.44
CA LYS A 42 3.02 10.84 -5.74
C LYS A 42 3.59 11.92 -6.68
N ALA A 43 4.88 12.21 -6.57
CA ALA A 43 5.56 13.16 -7.47
C ALA A 43 5.62 12.62 -8.91
N MET A 44 5.76 11.30 -9.07
CA MET A 44 5.65 10.65 -10.36
C MET A 44 4.17 10.54 -10.78
N ARG A 45 3.71 11.39 -11.70
CA ARG A 45 2.40 11.18 -12.33
C ARG A 45 2.42 9.89 -13.15
N TYR A 46 1.52 8.96 -12.83
CA TYR A 46 1.30 7.74 -13.60
C TYR A 46 0.00 7.84 -14.43
N PRO A 47 0.06 8.34 -15.68
CA PRO A 47 -1.13 8.41 -16.52
C PRO A 47 -1.66 7.00 -16.82
N ASN A 48 -2.98 6.82 -16.76
CA ASN A 48 -3.72 5.54 -16.91
C ASN A 48 -3.60 4.57 -15.73
N TYR A 49 -2.98 4.99 -14.62
CA TYR A 49 -2.89 4.19 -13.42
C TYR A 49 -3.39 4.96 -12.22
N SER A 50 -4.32 4.33 -11.50
CA SER A 50 -4.75 4.78 -10.19
C SER A 50 -4.01 3.98 -9.12
N TRP A 51 -4.00 4.44 -7.88
CA TRP A 51 -3.38 3.72 -6.79
C TRP A 51 -4.20 3.84 -5.52
N ARG A 52 -4.11 2.82 -4.67
CA ARG A 52 -4.71 2.84 -3.33
C ARG A 52 -3.70 2.42 -2.28
N TYR A 53 -3.90 2.94 -1.08
CA TYR A 53 -3.14 2.59 0.09
C TYR A 53 -3.98 1.71 1.02
N LEU A 54 -3.40 0.62 1.50
CA LEU A 54 -3.98 -0.26 2.49
C LEU A 54 -3.07 -0.31 3.71
N ASP A 55 -3.58 0.20 4.83
CA ASP A 55 -2.97 -0.03 6.14
C ASP A 55 -3.54 -1.32 6.75
N LYS A 56 -2.71 -2.34 6.88
CA LYS A 56 -3.13 -3.61 7.49
C LYS A 56 -3.17 -3.55 9.02
N VAL A 57 -2.72 -2.46 9.64
CA VAL A 57 -2.74 -2.28 11.10
C VAL A 57 -4.06 -1.67 11.56
N LYS A 58 -4.66 -0.77 10.78
CA LYS A 58 -5.94 -0.09 11.10
C LYS A 58 -7.22 -0.92 10.84
N LYS A 59 -7.12 -2.19 10.46
CA LYS A 59 -8.29 -3.03 10.16
C LYS A 59 -9.06 -3.55 11.40
N LYS A 60 -8.84 -2.95 12.58
CA LYS A 60 -9.59 -3.16 13.82
C LYS A 60 -9.94 -1.80 14.41
N GLU A 61 -10.92 -1.09 13.83
CA GLU A 61 -11.73 -0.04 14.49
C GLU A 61 -12.65 0.59 13.43
N ASN A 62 -13.79 -0.05 13.17
CA ASN A 62 -15.09 0.56 12.85
C ASN A 62 -16.05 -0.53 12.38
N MET A 63 -16.51 -1.33 13.34
CA MET A 63 -17.84 -1.92 13.34
C MET A 63 -18.35 -1.78 14.77
N ASN A 64 -18.91 -0.62 15.09
CA ASN A 64 -19.91 -0.48 16.15
C ASN A 64 -20.86 0.65 15.78
#